data_AF-A0A7L1GBY6-F1
#
_entry.id   AF-A0A7L1GBY6-F1
#
_cell.length_a   1.000
_cell.length_b   1.000
_cell.length_c   1.000
_cell.angle_alpha   90.00
_cell.angle_beta   90.00
_cell.angle_gamma   90.00
#
_symmetry.space_group_name_H-M   'P 1'
#
loop_
_entity.id
_entity.type
_entity.pdbx_description
1 polymer ?
#
loop_
_entity_poly.entity_id
_entity_poly.type
_entity_poly.pdbx_seq_one_letter_code
_entity_poly.pdbx_strand_id
1 'polypeptide(L)'
;ILGEHLRICPQGYTCCTSEMEENFANKSRSEFEAMMKEAGRSVQAILTAQHRSFDSYFQDLLNKSEKALYDAFPSIYGELYTQNMKVFKDLYSELRRYYRGSNINLEEALNEFWTRLLERLFKLMNPQYHITDEYLDCMVKHAEQHKPFGEVPRDLKVKATRAFIAARSYAQGFLVGSDVVKKVSQVSLSHECTRAIMKLMYCPHCRGMSSVKPCNNYCLNVVKGCLANQADLNTEWKYLMDSLAVVADRIDGPYNVDTVIGTIHMRIAEAISNLQENKDSITAKV
;
A
#
# COMPACT_ATOMS: atom_id res chain seq x y z
N ILE A 1 51.82 -20.90 -19.94
CA ILE A 1 52.32 -19.94 -20.96
C ILE A 1 52.72 -18.62 -20.30
N LEU A 2 53.50 -17.76 -20.96
CA LEU A 2 53.69 -16.38 -20.51
C LEU A 2 52.37 -15.61 -20.70
N GLY A 3 51.96 -14.83 -19.70
CA GLY A 3 50.67 -14.16 -19.61
C GLY A 3 50.66 -12.69 -20.02
N GLU A 4 51.49 -12.28 -20.98
CA GLU A 4 51.57 -10.89 -21.45
C GLU A 4 50.26 -10.41 -22.12
N HIS A 5 49.47 -11.35 -22.65
CA HIS A 5 48.16 -11.09 -23.27
C HIS A 5 47.02 -10.82 -22.27
N LEU A 6 47.24 -11.05 -20.97
CA LEU A 6 46.21 -10.92 -19.94
C LEU A 6 45.82 -9.44 -19.73
N ARG A 7 44.52 -9.16 -19.72
CA ARG A 7 43.96 -7.81 -19.56
C ARG A 7 43.39 -7.55 -18.18
N ILE A 8 43.03 -8.59 -17.42
CA ILE A 8 42.36 -8.47 -16.11
C ILE A 8 43.23 -9.09 -15.01
N CYS A 9 43.69 -10.32 -15.23
CA CYS A 9 44.55 -11.03 -14.30
C CYS A 9 45.96 -10.42 -14.28
N PRO A 10 46.67 -10.49 -13.12
CA PRO A 10 48.06 -10.05 -13.06
C PRO A 10 48.92 -10.82 -14.07
N GLN A 11 49.76 -10.10 -14.81
CA GLN A 11 50.70 -10.69 -15.76
C GLN A 11 51.72 -11.58 -15.05
N GLY A 12 52.05 -12.71 -15.67
CA GLY A 12 52.95 -13.73 -15.14
C GLY A 12 52.73 -15.07 -15.83
N TYR A 13 53.26 -16.16 -15.26
CA TYR A 13 52.93 -17.50 -15.75
C TYR A 13 51.44 -17.80 -15.52
N THR A 14 50.75 -18.23 -16.57
CA THR A 14 49.32 -18.49 -16.54
C THR A 14 48.93 -19.76 -17.30
N CYS A 15 47.81 -20.35 -16.88
CA CYS A 15 47.10 -21.42 -17.56
C CYS A 15 45.95 -20.91 -18.45
N CYS A 16 45.70 -19.60 -18.51
CA CYS A 16 44.60 -19.00 -19.28
C CYS A 16 45.09 -18.33 -20.56
N THR A 17 44.38 -18.57 -21.67
CA THR A 17 44.46 -17.76 -22.90
C THR A 17 43.60 -16.49 -22.77
N SER A 18 43.69 -15.56 -23.72
CA SER A 18 42.80 -14.38 -23.77
C SER A 18 41.32 -14.76 -23.85
N GLU A 19 41.00 -15.78 -24.63
CA GLU A 19 39.63 -16.30 -24.77
C GLU A 19 39.13 -16.91 -23.45
N MET A 20 39.98 -17.65 -22.73
CA MET A 20 39.63 -18.17 -21.40
C MET A 20 39.39 -17.03 -20.41
N GLU A 21 40.21 -15.97 -20.42
CA GLU A 21 40.05 -14.81 -19.55
C GLU A 21 38.72 -14.08 -19.82
N GLU A 22 38.36 -13.90 -21.10
CA GLU A 22 37.08 -13.30 -21.50
C GLU A 22 35.88 -14.17 -21.08
N ASN A 23 35.97 -15.49 -21.29
CA ASN A 23 34.93 -16.42 -20.86
C ASN A 23 34.76 -16.42 -19.34
N PHE A 24 35.85 -16.39 -18.56
CA PHE A 24 35.78 -16.28 -17.11
C PHE A 24 35.22 -14.93 -16.65
N ALA A 25 35.55 -13.83 -17.33
CA ALA A 25 34.96 -12.53 -17.04
C ALA A 25 33.43 -12.57 -17.22
N ASN A 26 32.95 -13.08 -18.36
CA ASN A 26 31.52 -13.24 -18.64
C ASN A 26 30.83 -14.18 -17.65
N LYS A 27 31.48 -15.29 -17.29
CA LYS A 27 30.97 -16.25 -16.30
C LYS A 27 30.82 -15.59 -14.92
N SER A 28 31.87 -14.91 -14.46
CA SER A 28 31.89 -14.24 -13.15
C SER A 28 30.83 -13.14 -13.03
N ARG A 29 30.62 -12.39 -14.13
CA ARG A 29 29.55 -11.41 -14.25
C ARG A 29 28.18 -12.06 -14.11
N SER A 30 27.92 -13.11 -14.89
CA SER A 30 26.63 -13.82 -14.90
C SER A 30 26.31 -14.43 -13.54
N GLU A 31 27.29 -15.02 -12.86
CA GLU A 31 27.13 -15.56 -11.51
C GLU A 31 26.81 -14.47 -10.49
N PHE A 32 27.49 -13.33 -10.55
CA PHE A 32 27.22 -12.22 -9.66
C PHE A 32 25.83 -11.60 -9.90
N GLU A 33 25.49 -11.34 -11.16
CA GLU A 33 24.16 -10.84 -11.53
C GLU A 33 23.05 -11.82 -11.11
N ALA A 34 23.28 -13.13 -11.22
CA ALA A 34 22.34 -14.15 -10.76
C ALA A 34 22.13 -14.09 -9.24
N MET A 35 23.21 -13.98 -8.44
CA MET A 35 23.11 -13.82 -6.99
C MET A 35 22.34 -12.55 -6.61
N MET A 36 22.61 -11.42 -7.28
CA MET A 36 21.91 -10.16 -7.02
C MET A 36 20.42 -10.23 -7.38
N LYS A 37 20.09 -10.88 -8.51
CA LYS A 37 18.70 -11.12 -8.92
C LYS A 37 17.98 -12.01 -7.90
N GLU A 38 18.64 -13.02 -7.37
CA GLU A 38 18.04 -13.93 -6.39
C GLU A 38 17.80 -13.23 -5.04
N ALA A 39 18.78 -12.47 -4.55
CA ALA A 39 18.60 -11.64 -3.36
C ALA A 39 17.44 -10.63 -3.54
N GLY A 40 17.37 -9.98 -4.71
CA GLY A 40 16.28 -9.07 -5.04
C GLY A 40 14.91 -9.75 -5.11
N ARG A 41 14.83 -10.97 -5.68
CA ARG A 41 13.59 -11.78 -5.72
C ARG A 41 13.12 -12.17 -4.32
N SER A 42 14.05 -12.54 -3.43
CA SER A 42 13.72 -12.86 -2.04
C SER A 42 13.06 -11.68 -1.33
N VAL A 43 13.65 -10.47 -1.45
CA VAL A 43 13.07 -9.26 -0.86
C VAL A 43 11.72 -8.90 -1.50
N GLN A 44 11.60 -8.98 -2.83
CA GLN A 44 10.33 -8.76 -3.53
C GLN A 44 9.24 -9.73 -3.07
N ALA A 45 9.58 -11.00 -2.85
CA ALA A 45 8.63 -12.00 -2.37
C ALA A 45 8.08 -11.64 -0.99
N ILE A 46 8.95 -11.19 -0.07
CA ILE A 46 8.55 -10.73 1.26
C ILE A 46 7.60 -9.53 1.16
N LEU A 47 7.99 -8.48 0.43
CA LEU A 47 7.18 -7.26 0.30
C LEU A 47 5.82 -7.52 -0.37
N THR A 48 5.82 -8.36 -1.41
CA THR A 48 4.59 -8.75 -2.10
C THR A 48 3.68 -9.59 -1.21
N ALA A 49 4.25 -10.49 -0.38
CA ALA A 49 3.47 -11.26 0.59
C ALA A 49 2.85 -10.36 1.66
N GLN A 50 3.61 -9.40 2.19
CA GLN A 50 3.10 -8.42 3.17
C GLN A 50 1.96 -7.58 2.58
N HIS A 51 2.14 -7.06 1.36
CA HIS A 51 1.10 -6.36 0.63
C HIS A 51 -0.18 -7.22 0.49
N ARG A 52 -0.06 -8.46 -0.01
CA ARG A 52 -1.21 -9.34 -0.21
C ARG A 52 -1.93 -9.68 1.08
N SER A 53 -1.18 -9.94 2.15
CA SER A 53 -1.73 -10.25 3.47
C SER A 53 -2.56 -9.07 3.99
N PHE A 54 -1.98 -7.87 3.97
CA PHE A 54 -2.65 -6.67 4.43
C PHE A 54 -3.84 -6.28 3.55
N ASP A 55 -3.69 -6.35 2.23
CA ASP A 55 -4.76 -6.04 1.28
C ASP A 55 -5.98 -6.95 1.48
N SER A 56 -5.75 -8.25 1.61
CA SER A 56 -6.81 -9.22 1.88
C SER A 56 -7.52 -8.92 3.21
N TYR A 57 -6.76 -8.62 4.26
CA TYR A 57 -7.31 -8.29 5.57
C TYR A 57 -8.18 -7.02 5.52
N PHE A 58 -7.69 -5.94 4.88
CA PHE A 58 -8.44 -4.69 4.79
C PHE A 58 -9.73 -4.83 3.97
N GLN A 59 -9.66 -5.55 2.84
CA GLN A 59 -10.84 -5.84 2.02
C GLN A 59 -11.86 -6.69 2.77
N ASP A 60 -11.41 -7.71 3.52
CA ASP A 60 -12.27 -8.55 4.34
C ASP A 60 -12.96 -7.73 5.45
N LEU A 61 -12.24 -6.83 6.12
CA LEU A 61 -12.80 -5.94 7.13
C LEU A 61 -13.93 -5.07 6.57
N LEU A 62 -13.73 -4.46 5.41
CA LEU A 62 -14.74 -3.65 4.75
C LEU A 62 -15.94 -4.49 4.27
N ASN A 63 -15.67 -5.69 3.72
CA ASN A 63 -16.71 -6.64 3.33
C ASN A 63 -17.57 -7.09 4.52
N LYS A 64 -16.95 -7.35 5.68
CA LYS A 64 -17.64 -7.73 6.91
C LYS A 64 -18.53 -6.61 7.42
N SER A 65 -18.05 -5.36 7.41
CA SER A 65 -18.89 -4.21 7.78
C SER A 65 -20.08 -4.03 6.82
N GLU A 66 -19.86 -4.18 5.51
CA GLU A 66 -20.95 -4.09 4.52
C GLU A 66 -21.98 -5.21 4.71
N LYS A 67 -21.50 -6.44 4.91
CA LYS A 67 -22.37 -7.60 5.17
C LYS A 67 -23.18 -7.41 6.45
N ALA A 68 -22.55 -6.96 7.53
CA ALA A 68 -23.24 -6.69 8.80
C ALA A 68 -24.34 -5.63 8.64
N LEU A 69 -24.11 -4.61 7.79
CA LEU A 69 -25.16 -3.65 7.42
C LEU A 69 -26.34 -4.37 6.74
N TYR A 70 -26.06 -5.16 5.70
CA TYR A 70 -27.11 -5.84 4.93
C TYR A 70 -27.88 -6.90 5.72
N ASP A 71 -27.23 -7.55 6.69
CA ASP A 71 -27.87 -8.55 7.54
C ASP A 71 -28.76 -7.89 8.62
N ALA A 72 -28.32 -6.77 9.21
CA ALA A 72 -29.03 -6.14 10.34
C ALA A 72 -30.10 -5.12 9.91
N PHE A 73 -29.81 -4.28 8.92
CA PHE A 73 -30.65 -3.12 8.59
C PHE A 73 -32.06 -3.46 8.09
N PRO A 74 -32.31 -4.56 7.34
CA PRO A 74 -33.68 -4.96 7.00
C PRO A 74 -34.56 -5.18 8.23
N SER A 75 -34.01 -5.80 9.28
CA SER A 75 -34.76 -6.08 10.50
C SER A 75 -34.98 -4.85 11.37
N ILE A 76 -34.02 -3.91 11.37
CA ILE A 76 -34.06 -2.72 12.23
C ILE A 76 -34.89 -1.60 11.59
N TYR A 77 -34.75 -1.40 10.27
CA TYR A 77 -35.30 -0.25 9.58
C TYR A 77 -36.36 -0.60 8.52
N GLY A 78 -36.56 -1.87 8.19
CA GLY A 78 -37.62 -2.31 7.26
C GLY A 78 -37.56 -1.61 5.90
N GLU A 79 -38.68 -1.01 5.50
CA GLU A 79 -38.82 -0.32 4.20
C GLU A 79 -37.85 0.84 4.01
N LEU A 80 -37.47 1.52 5.10
CA LEU A 80 -36.51 2.62 5.06
C LEU A 80 -35.16 2.14 4.50
N TYR A 81 -34.74 0.93 4.86
CA TYR A 81 -33.53 0.35 4.31
C TYR A 81 -33.76 -0.19 2.89
N THR A 82 -34.83 -0.96 2.64
CA THR A 82 -35.01 -1.65 1.34
C THR A 82 -35.17 -0.68 0.18
N GLN A 83 -35.83 0.47 0.39
CA GLN A 83 -35.97 1.52 -0.63
C GLN A 83 -34.67 2.32 -0.88
N ASN A 84 -33.71 2.25 0.04
CA ASN A 84 -32.48 3.04 0.02
C ASN A 84 -31.20 2.20 -0.06
N MET A 85 -31.32 0.89 -0.27
CA MET A 85 -30.19 -0.04 -0.34
C MET A 85 -29.05 0.44 -1.26
N LYS A 86 -29.41 1.04 -2.40
CA LYS A 86 -28.43 1.57 -3.37
C LYS A 86 -27.50 2.63 -2.75
N VAL A 87 -28.00 3.49 -1.86
CA VAL A 87 -27.18 4.55 -1.23
C VAL A 87 -26.06 3.94 -0.39
N PHE A 88 -26.35 2.88 0.37
CA PHE A 88 -25.35 2.17 1.16
C PHE A 88 -24.36 1.40 0.28
N LYS A 89 -24.86 0.71 -0.76
CA LYS A 89 -24.02 -0.02 -1.71
C LYS A 89 -23.04 0.90 -2.43
N ASP A 90 -23.51 2.06 -2.89
CA ASP A 90 -22.68 3.04 -3.59
C ASP A 90 -21.60 3.61 -2.64
N LEU A 91 -21.93 3.88 -1.36
CA LEU A 91 -20.94 4.26 -0.35
C LEU A 91 -19.82 3.22 -0.24
N TYR A 92 -20.13 1.95 0.02
CA TYR A 92 -19.10 0.91 0.16
C TYR A 92 -18.29 0.70 -1.13
N SER A 93 -18.91 0.90 -2.29
CA SER A 93 -18.19 0.92 -3.58
C SER A 93 -17.16 2.06 -3.64
N GLU A 94 -17.55 3.29 -3.28
CA GLU A 94 -16.63 4.42 -3.24
C GLU A 94 -15.50 4.21 -2.22
N LEU A 95 -15.80 3.67 -1.03
CA LEU A 95 -14.78 3.31 -0.03
C LEU A 95 -13.73 2.33 -0.61
N ARG A 96 -14.17 1.29 -1.32
CA ARG A 96 -13.27 0.34 -2.00
C ARG A 96 -12.47 1.02 -3.11
N ARG A 97 -13.09 1.89 -3.91
CA ARG A 97 -12.42 2.64 -4.99
C ARG A 97 -11.34 3.56 -4.44
N TYR A 98 -11.60 4.24 -3.33
CA TYR A 98 -10.63 5.11 -2.66
C TYR A 98 -9.41 4.32 -2.21
N TYR A 99 -9.64 3.21 -1.51
CA TYR A 99 -8.56 2.35 -1.03
C TYR A 99 -7.69 1.80 -2.17
N ARG A 100 -8.31 1.36 -3.28
CA ARG A 100 -7.61 0.84 -4.47
C ARG A 100 -6.78 1.86 -5.24
N GLY A 101 -6.85 3.15 -4.90
CA GLY A 101 -6.03 4.16 -5.55
C GLY A 101 -6.77 5.09 -6.49
N SER A 102 -8.10 4.98 -6.63
CA SER A 102 -8.87 5.86 -7.51
C SER A 102 -8.69 7.32 -7.08
N ASN A 103 -8.64 8.24 -8.05
CA ASN A 103 -8.57 9.67 -7.79
C ASN A 103 -9.95 10.21 -7.38
N ILE A 104 -10.42 9.80 -6.21
CA ILE A 104 -11.68 10.25 -5.62
C ILE A 104 -11.40 10.93 -4.28
N ASN A 105 -12.21 11.93 -3.95
CA ASN A 105 -12.15 12.59 -2.66
C ASN A 105 -13.06 11.85 -1.67
N LEU A 106 -12.46 11.15 -0.70
CA LEU A 106 -13.19 10.38 0.30
C LEU A 106 -14.10 11.27 1.16
N GLU A 107 -13.68 12.48 1.48
CA GLU A 107 -14.50 13.40 2.28
C GLU A 107 -15.75 13.84 1.51
N GLU A 108 -15.61 14.10 0.21
CA GLU A 108 -16.72 14.45 -0.67
C GLU A 108 -17.70 13.27 -0.83
N ALA A 109 -17.18 12.05 -1.05
CA ALA A 109 -18.02 10.85 -1.14
C ALA A 109 -18.81 10.59 0.15
N LEU A 110 -18.20 10.82 1.33
CA LEU A 110 -18.88 10.73 2.62
C LEU A 110 -19.94 11.82 2.78
N ASN A 111 -19.63 13.07 2.44
CA ASN A 111 -20.60 14.17 2.51
C ASN A 111 -21.79 13.90 1.57
N GLU A 112 -21.53 13.48 0.33
CA GLU A 112 -22.57 13.13 -0.64
C GLU A 112 -23.46 11.98 -0.16
N PHE A 113 -22.87 10.96 0.46
CA PHE A 113 -23.62 9.88 1.10
C PHE A 113 -24.59 10.42 2.16
N TRP A 114 -24.10 11.27 3.08
CA TRP A 114 -24.94 11.83 4.13
C TRP A 114 -26.04 12.73 3.59
N THR A 115 -25.74 13.57 2.59
CA THR A 115 -26.74 14.41 1.91
C THR A 115 -27.84 13.56 1.29
N ARG A 116 -27.47 12.59 0.45
CA ARG A 116 -28.44 11.69 -0.20
C ARG A 116 -29.24 10.88 0.82
N LEU A 117 -28.61 10.43 1.90
CA LEU A 117 -29.31 9.71 2.96
C LEU A 117 -30.33 10.62 3.64
N LEU A 118 -29.94 11.85 4.00
CA LEU A 118 -30.84 12.81 4.66
C LEU A 118 -32.09 13.09 3.82
N GLU A 119 -31.92 13.43 2.55
CA GLU A 119 -33.03 13.71 1.64
C GLU A 119 -34.05 12.57 1.58
N ARG A 120 -33.54 11.33 1.45
CA ARG A 120 -34.38 10.15 1.34
C ARG A 120 -35.07 9.77 2.65
N LEU A 121 -34.33 9.83 3.76
CA LEU A 121 -34.90 9.55 5.08
C LEU A 121 -35.93 10.61 5.48
N PHE A 122 -35.66 11.88 5.19
CA PHE A 122 -36.58 12.96 5.50
C PHE A 122 -37.89 12.83 4.73
N LYS A 123 -37.84 12.52 3.42
CA LYS A 123 -39.04 12.20 2.61
C LYS A 123 -39.84 11.03 3.20
N LEU A 124 -39.16 9.96 3.64
CA LEU A 124 -39.82 8.77 4.21
C LEU A 124 -40.43 8.99 5.60
N MET A 125 -39.81 9.83 6.42
CA MET A 125 -40.31 10.13 7.77
C MET A 125 -41.50 11.10 7.76
N ASN A 126 -41.69 11.83 6.66
CA ASN A 126 -42.69 12.89 6.52
C ASN A 126 -43.63 12.64 5.31
N PRO A 127 -44.25 11.44 5.17
CA PRO A 127 -45.07 11.10 4.01
C PRO A 127 -46.32 11.99 3.85
N GLN A 128 -46.75 12.64 4.93
CA GLN A 128 -47.88 13.56 4.96
C GLN A 128 -47.61 14.91 4.29
N TYR A 129 -46.33 15.26 4.06
CA TYR A 129 -45.94 16.52 3.45
C TYR A 129 -45.46 16.31 2.01
N HIS A 130 -45.89 17.19 1.10
CA HIS A 130 -45.32 17.23 -0.25
C HIS A 130 -43.98 17.98 -0.22
N ILE A 131 -42.90 17.24 -0.08
CA ILE A 131 -41.53 17.80 0.01
C ILE A 131 -40.98 17.98 -1.41
N THR A 132 -40.90 19.23 -1.85
CA THR A 132 -40.29 19.62 -3.13
C THR A 132 -38.76 19.53 -3.07
N ASP A 133 -38.11 19.46 -4.24
CA ASP A 133 -36.65 19.42 -4.30
C ASP A 133 -36.01 20.73 -3.82
N GLU A 134 -36.67 21.88 -4.02
CA GLU A 134 -36.25 23.17 -3.45
C GLU A 134 -36.24 23.17 -1.92
N TYR A 135 -37.20 22.48 -1.29
CA TYR A 135 -37.24 22.34 0.17
C TYR A 135 -36.10 21.43 0.66
N LEU A 136 -35.80 20.35 -0.06
CA LEU A 136 -34.65 19.50 0.24
C LEU A 136 -33.32 20.26 0.14
N ASP A 137 -33.13 21.06 -0.91
CA ASP A 137 -31.94 21.89 -1.07
C ASP A 137 -31.78 22.88 0.10
N CYS A 138 -32.90 23.46 0.57
CA CYS A 138 -32.90 24.31 1.76
C CYS A 138 -32.48 23.55 3.02
N MET A 139 -33.06 22.36 3.24
CA MET A 139 -32.72 21.50 4.38
C MET A 139 -31.24 21.12 4.37
N VAL A 140 -30.70 20.71 3.22
CA VAL A 140 -29.28 20.35 3.08
C VAL A 140 -28.38 21.54 3.42
N LYS A 141 -28.74 22.76 3.02
CA LYS A 141 -28.00 23.99 3.39
C LYS A 141 -27.98 24.25 4.89
N HIS A 142 -29.03 23.86 5.62
CA HIS A 142 -29.12 24.03 7.08
C HIS A 142 -28.67 22.79 7.87
N ALA A 143 -28.26 21.71 7.19
CA ALA A 143 -27.88 20.45 7.82
C ALA A 143 -26.67 20.59 8.76
N GLU A 144 -25.70 21.46 8.44
CA GLU A 144 -24.55 21.69 9.34
C GLU A 144 -24.95 22.38 10.65
N GLN A 145 -25.95 23.27 10.61
CA GLN A 145 -26.42 23.99 11.79
C GLN A 145 -27.28 23.10 12.69
N HIS A 146 -28.17 22.30 12.09
CA HIS A 146 -29.11 21.47 12.84
C HIS A 146 -28.58 20.08 13.17
N LYS A 147 -27.51 19.64 12.49
CA LYS A 147 -26.85 18.34 12.69
C LYS A 147 -27.86 17.20 12.80
N PRO A 148 -28.62 16.92 11.72
CA PRO A 148 -29.74 15.99 11.78
C PRO A 148 -29.32 14.57 12.18
N PHE A 149 -28.08 14.18 11.87
CA PHE A 149 -27.47 12.91 12.25
C PHE A 149 -26.60 12.97 13.52
N GLY A 150 -26.64 14.08 14.26
CA GLY A 150 -25.71 14.39 15.36
C GLY A 150 -24.29 14.65 14.87
N GLU A 151 -23.29 14.35 15.70
CA GLU A 151 -21.85 14.51 15.35
C GLU A 151 -21.33 13.38 14.45
N VAL A 152 -22.11 12.31 14.23
CA VAL A 152 -21.66 11.09 13.57
C VAL A 152 -21.05 11.33 12.18
N PRO A 153 -21.66 12.12 11.27
CA PRO A 153 -21.06 12.40 9.96
C PRO A 153 -19.67 13.03 10.04
N ARG A 154 -19.50 13.99 10.96
CA ARG A 154 -18.23 14.71 11.15
C ARG A 154 -17.16 13.78 11.72
N ASP A 155 -17.53 13.02 12.75
CA ASP A 155 -16.66 12.07 13.42
C ASP A 155 -16.21 10.96 12.48
N LEU A 156 -17.16 10.36 11.74
CA LEU A 156 -16.86 9.33 10.77
C LEU A 156 -15.98 9.87 9.66
N LYS A 157 -16.22 11.08 9.15
CA LYS A 157 -15.37 11.71 8.13
C LYS A 157 -13.92 11.80 8.57
N VAL A 158 -13.65 12.39 9.74
CA VAL A 158 -12.27 12.55 10.22
C VAL A 158 -11.60 11.20 10.49
N LYS A 159 -12.30 10.28 11.14
CA LYS A 159 -11.75 8.97 11.51
C LYS A 159 -11.53 8.08 10.29
N ALA A 160 -12.53 7.98 9.41
CA ALA A 160 -12.45 7.18 8.19
C ALA A 160 -11.36 7.70 7.25
N THR A 161 -11.29 9.01 7.00
CA THR A 161 -10.26 9.58 6.14
C THR A 161 -8.85 9.22 6.63
N ARG A 162 -8.59 9.37 7.93
CA ARG A 162 -7.29 8.98 8.52
C ARG A 162 -7.01 7.48 8.40
N ALA A 163 -7.99 6.64 8.71
CA ALA A 163 -7.87 5.18 8.64
C ALA A 163 -7.60 4.69 7.21
N PHE A 164 -8.37 5.19 6.23
CA PHE A 164 -8.20 4.84 4.83
C PHE A 164 -6.87 5.35 4.25
N ILE A 165 -6.43 6.56 4.59
CA ILE A 165 -5.11 7.07 4.18
C ILE A 165 -4.01 6.17 4.76
N ALA A 166 -4.04 5.87 6.06
CA ALA A 166 -3.05 5.02 6.71
C ALA A 166 -2.98 3.63 6.05
N ALA A 167 -4.12 2.96 5.89
CA ALA A 167 -4.18 1.64 5.26
C ALA A 167 -3.71 1.67 3.79
N ARG A 168 -4.18 2.64 3.00
CA ARG A 168 -3.77 2.78 1.60
C ARG A 168 -2.27 3.06 1.49
N SER A 169 -1.72 3.99 2.27
CA SER A 169 -0.30 4.31 2.26
C SER A 169 0.56 3.11 2.69
N TYR A 170 0.12 2.34 3.69
CA TYR A 170 0.80 1.13 4.14
C TYR A 170 0.86 0.07 3.03
N ALA A 171 -0.29 -0.23 2.41
CA ALA A 171 -0.39 -1.17 1.30
C ALA A 171 0.47 -0.73 0.10
N GLN A 172 0.45 0.58 -0.22
CA GLN A 172 1.23 1.16 -1.31
C GLN A 172 2.74 1.16 -1.05
N GLY A 173 3.18 1.39 0.19
CA GLY A 173 4.60 1.40 0.52
C GLY A 173 5.28 0.05 0.25
N PHE A 174 4.59 -1.07 0.47
CA PHE A 174 5.10 -2.39 0.08
C PHE A 174 5.21 -2.57 -1.43
N LEU A 175 4.22 -2.10 -2.20
CA LEU A 175 4.27 -2.15 -3.67
C LEU A 175 5.41 -1.30 -4.23
N VAL A 176 5.55 -0.07 -3.74
CA VAL A 176 6.64 0.83 -4.14
C VAL A 176 7.99 0.23 -3.76
N GLY A 177 8.14 -0.32 -2.55
CA GLY A 177 9.36 -1.01 -2.14
C GLY A 177 9.69 -2.19 -3.04
N SER A 178 8.70 -3.01 -3.40
CA SER A 178 8.86 -4.14 -4.32
C SER A 178 9.30 -3.68 -5.72
N ASP A 179 8.68 -2.63 -6.25
CA ASP A 179 9.03 -2.04 -7.54
C ASP A 179 10.44 -1.43 -7.56
N VAL A 180 10.86 -0.77 -6.47
CA VAL A 180 12.22 -0.25 -6.31
C VAL A 180 13.22 -1.40 -6.35
N VAL A 181 13.02 -2.45 -5.55
CA VAL A 181 13.92 -3.62 -5.55
C VAL A 181 13.96 -4.26 -6.94
N LYS A 182 12.82 -4.43 -7.60
CA LYS A 182 12.74 -4.97 -8.97
C LYS A 182 13.58 -4.16 -9.96
N LYS A 183 13.47 -2.83 -9.93
CA LYS A 183 14.24 -1.95 -10.82
C LYS A 183 15.73 -1.98 -10.50
N VAL A 184 16.10 -1.95 -9.22
CA VAL A 184 17.49 -1.96 -8.77
C VAL A 184 18.17 -3.29 -9.11
N SER A 185 17.48 -4.42 -9.02
CA SER A 185 17.99 -5.74 -9.40
C SER A 185 18.23 -5.92 -10.91
N GLN A 186 17.77 -4.98 -11.74
CA GLN A 186 17.98 -4.99 -13.19
C GLN A 186 19.14 -4.10 -13.64
N VAL A 187 19.76 -3.34 -12.73
CA VAL A 187 20.92 -2.49 -13.06
C VAL A 187 22.11 -3.38 -13.41
N SER A 188 22.67 -3.19 -14.60
CA SER A 188 23.83 -3.95 -15.05
C SER A 188 25.10 -3.54 -14.31
N LEU A 189 26.01 -4.50 -14.11
CA LEU A 189 27.32 -4.23 -13.54
C LEU A 189 28.15 -3.35 -14.47
N SER A 190 28.97 -2.48 -13.89
CA SER A 190 29.97 -1.73 -14.65
C SER A 190 31.09 -2.66 -15.16
N HIS A 191 31.84 -2.17 -16.13
CA HIS A 191 33.01 -2.88 -16.65
C HIS A 191 34.10 -3.04 -15.59
N GLU A 192 34.30 -2.02 -14.74
CA GLU A 192 35.25 -2.04 -13.62
C GLU A 192 34.87 -3.09 -12.59
N CYS A 193 33.58 -3.19 -12.26
CA CYS A 193 33.06 -4.21 -11.36
C CYS A 193 33.26 -5.61 -11.95
N THR A 194 32.95 -5.80 -13.23
CA THR A 194 33.17 -7.08 -13.93
C THR A 194 34.65 -7.51 -13.86
N ARG A 195 35.58 -6.58 -14.09
CA ARG A 195 37.02 -6.83 -13.94
C ARG A 195 37.40 -7.20 -12.50
N ALA A 196 36.84 -6.50 -11.51
CA ALA A 196 37.13 -6.74 -10.10
C ALA A 196 36.61 -8.11 -9.62
N ILE A 197 35.40 -8.50 -10.02
CA ILE A 197 34.81 -9.81 -9.71
C ILE A 197 35.59 -10.93 -10.43
N MET A 198 35.95 -10.75 -11.70
CA MET A 198 36.80 -11.68 -12.41
C MET A 198 38.13 -11.91 -11.68
N LYS A 199 38.77 -10.82 -11.25
CA LYS A 199 40.02 -10.87 -10.48
C LYS A 199 39.86 -11.59 -9.14
N LEU A 200 38.73 -11.39 -8.47
CA LEU A 200 38.38 -12.03 -7.21
C LEU A 200 38.15 -13.54 -7.38
N MET A 201 37.41 -13.95 -8.41
CA MET A 201 36.86 -15.30 -8.52
C MET A 201 37.73 -16.25 -9.35
N TYR A 202 38.23 -15.82 -10.52
CA TYR A 202 38.82 -16.75 -11.50
C TYR A 202 40.31 -16.50 -11.80
N CYS A 203 40.88 -15.34 -11.46
CA CYS A 203 42.33 -15.18 -11.60
C CYS A 203 43.18 -16.15 -10.75
N PRO A 204 42.75 -16.65 -9.58
CA PRO A 204 43.44 -17.75 -8.91
C PRO A 204 43.53 -19.01 -9.78
N HIS A 205 42.46 -19.36 -10.51
CA HIS A 205 42.47 -20.49 -11.45
C HIS A 205 43.47 -20.28 -12.59
N CYS A 206 43.51 -19.07 -13.16
CA CYS A 206 44.48 -18.73 -14.20
C CYS A 206 45.94 -18.77 -13.73
N ARG A 207 46.19 -18.68 -12.42
CA ARG A 207 47.53 -18.77 -11.82
C ARG A 207 47.85 -20.16 -11.24
N GLY A 208 47.02 -21.17 -11.50
CA GLY A 208 47.22 -22.53 -10.98
C GLY A 208 46.85 -22.71 -9.51
N MET A 209 46.16 -21.74 -8.91
CA MET A 209 45.72 -21.74 -7.50
C MET A 209 44.20 -21.93 -7.39
N SER A 210 43.65 -22.96 -8.03
CA SER A 210 42.20 -23.20 -8.11
C SER A 210 41.54 -23.56 -6.77
N SER A 211 42.31 -23.98 -5.76
CA SER A 211 41.81 -24.32 -4.41
C SER A 211 41.77 -23.12 -3.46
N VAL A 212 42.36 -21.99 -3.84
CA VAL A 212 42.48 -20.81 -2.96
C VAL A 212 41.19 -19.99 -3.05
N LYS A 213 40.53 -19.81 -1.90
CA LYS A 213 39.37 -18.92 -1.78
C LYS A 213 39.82 -17.47 -1.58
N PRO A 214 39.05 -16.48 -2.10
CA PRO A 214 39.33 -15.08 -1.83
C PRO A 214 39.20 -14.76 -0.34
N CYS A 215 40.05 -13.85 0.15
CA CYS A 215 39.97 -13.37 1.52
C CYS A 215 38.65 -12.62 1.75
N ASN A 216 38.07 -12.75 2.95
CA ASN A 216 36.79 -12.11 3.29
C ASN A 216 36.81 -10.58 3.05
N ASN A 217 37.84 -9.88 3.54
CA ASN A 217 37.94 -8.43 3.35
C ASN A 217 38.14 -8.04 1.89
N TYR A 218 38.84 -8.87 1.10
CA TYR A 218 38.99 -8.62 -0.33
C TYR A 218 37.65 -8.75 -1.05
N CYS A 219 36.90 -9.82 -0.75
CA CYS A 219 35.54 -10.02 -1.26
C CYS A 219 34.63 -8.84 -0.90
N LEU A 220 34.58 -8.45 0.38
CA LEU A 220 33.76 -7.33 0.84
C LEU A 220 34.09 -6.02 0.13
N ASN A 221 35.37 -5.72 -0.09
CA ASN A 221 35.78 -4.50 -0.79
C ASN A 221 35.35 -4.51 -2.27
N VAL A 222 35.48 -5.65 -2.96
CA VAL A 222 35.02 -5.80 -4.34
C VAL A 222 33.50 -5.64 -4.41
N VAL A 223 32.75 -6.32 -3.53
CA VAL A 223 31.28 -6.25 -3.50
C VAL A 223 30.81 -4.84 -3.19
N LYS A 224 31.40 -4.15 -2.21
CA LYS A 224 31.07 -2.75 -1.88
C LYS A 224 31.29 -1.81 -3.06
N GLY A 225 32.41 -1.97 -3.78
CA GLY A 225 32.68 -1.17 -4.97
C GLY A 225 31.67 -1.44 -6.09
N CYS A 226 31.32 -2.70 -6.30
CA CYS A 226 30.33 -3.11 -7.29
C CYS A 226 28.90 -2.64 -6.98
N LEU A 227 28.55 -2.53 -5.70
CA LEU A 227 27.21 -2.20 -5.23
C LEU A 227 27.09 -0.78 -4.66
N ALA A 228 28.03 0.11 -4.97
CA ALA A 228 28.06 1.47 -4.41
C ALA A 228 26.77 2.24 -4.71
N ASN A 229 26.30 2.23 -5.97
CA ASN A 229 25.06 2.91 -6.37
C ASN A 229 23.82 2.32 -5.66
N GLN A 230 23.81 1.02 -5.41
CA GLN A 230 22.74 0.36 -4.66
C GLN A 230 22.81 0.73 -3.17
N ALA A 231 24.01 0.91 -2.62
CA ALA A 231 24.22 1.31 -1.23
C ALA A 231 23.74 2.74 -0.96
N ASP A 232 23.75 3.63 -1.96
CA ASP A 232 23.22 4.99 -1.83
C ASP A 232 21.71 5.03 -1.48
N LEU A 233 20.96 3.98 -1.85
CA LEU A 233 19.54 3.85 -1.52
C LEU A 233 19.28 3.52 -0.04
N ASN A 234 20.31 3.15 0.72
CA ASN A 234 20.15 2.68 2.10
C ASN A 234 19.46 3.69 3.02
N THR A 235 19.71 4.99 2.83
CA THR A 235 19.09 6.04 3.65
C THR A 235 17.58 6.12 3.40
N GLU A 236 17.18 6.26 2.14
CA GLU A 236 15.77 6.35 1.75
C GLU A 236 15.02 5.03 2.00
N TRP A 237 15.70 3.89 1.83
CA TRP A 237 15.14 2.58 2.13
C TRP A 237 14.81 2.44 3.62
N LYS A 238 15.73 2.86 4.50
CA LYS A 238 15.47 2.87 5.94
C LYS A 238 14.32 3.80 6.29
N TYR A 239 14.29 5.01 5.73
CA TYR A 239 13.19 5.93 5.94
C TYR A 239 11.83 5.35 5.53
N LEU A 240 11.76 4.63 4.40
CA LEU A 240 10.56 3.92 3.98
C LEU A 240 10.15 2.83 4.99
N MET A 241 11.08 1.99 5.42
CA MET A 241 10.80 0.90 6.38
C MET A 241 10.36 1.45 7.74
N ASP A 242 11.04 2.48 8.24
CA ASP A 242 10.70 3.14 9.51
C ASP A 242 9.33 3.81 9.42
N SER A 243 9.02 4.46 8.30
CA SER A 243 7.70 5.05 8.05
C SER A 243 6.60 4.00 7.99
N LEU A 244 6.85 2.84 7.36
CA LEU A 244 5.92 1.72 7.33
C LEU A 244 5.67 1.17 8.75
N ALA A 245 6.72 1.04 9.57
CA ALA A 245 6.57 0.60 10.95
C ALA A 245 5.70 1.57 11.77
N VAL A 246 5.91 2.89 11.63
CA VAL A 246 5.07 3.91 12.30
C VAL A 246 3.61 3.82 11.84
N VAL A 247 3.36 3.56 10.56
CA VAL A 247 1.99 3.39 10.06
C VAL A 247 1.38 2.08 10.56
N ALA A 248 2.17 1.01 10.71
CA ALA A 248 1.71 -0.26 11.29
C ALA A 248 1.24 -0.07 12.74
N ASP A 249 1.99 0.65 13.57
CA ASP A 249 1.56 0.98 14.95
C ASP A 249 0.23 1.77 14.96
N ARG A 250 0.06 2.66 13.98
CA ARG A 250 -1.20 3.40 13.75
C ARG A 250 -2.31 2.57 13.14
N ILE A 251 -2.09 1.33 12.73
CA ILE A 251 -3.12 0.39 12.31
C ILE A 251 -3.53 -0.48 13.51
N ASP A 252 -2.55 -0.91 14.31
CA ASP A 252 -2.72 -1.86 15.42
C ASP A 252 -3.24 -1.25 16.74
N GLY A 253 -3.06 0.05 16.94
CA GLY A 253 -3.57 0.73 18.14
C GLY A 253 -5.11 0.77 18.30
N PRO A 254 -5.60 1.15 19.49
CA PRO A 254 -6.99 0.94 19.93
C PRO A 254 -8.08 1.78 19.22
N TYR A 255 -7.74 2.68 18.30
CA TYR A 255 -8.69 3.60 17.64
C TYR A 255 -8.52 3.71 16.11
N ASN A 256 -7.97 2.68 15.46
CA ASN A 256 -7.07 2.95 14.35
C ASN A 256 -7.62 2.63 12.95
N VAL A 257 -7.75 1.35 12.59
CA VAL A 257 -8.32 0.95 11.29
C VAL A 257 -9.41 -0.09 11.49
N ASP A 258 -9.14 -1.13 12.29
CA ASP A 258 -10.13 -2.17 12.63
C ASP A 258 -11.44 -1.58 13.13
N THR A 259 -11.34 -0.74 14.16
CA THR A 259 -12.51 -0.13 14.77
C THR A 259 -13.21 0.81 13.81
N VAL A 260 -12.51 1.61 13.02
CA VAL A 260 -13.17 2.60 12.17
C VAL A 260 -13.85 1.92 10.98
N ILE A 261 -13.12 1.07 10.26
CA ILE A 261 -13.58 0.42 9.03
C ILE A 261 -14.59 -0.70 9.35
N GLY A 262 -14.33 -1.47 10.39
CA GLY A 262 -15.21 -2.56 10.81
C GLY A 262 -16.54 -2.09 11.39
N THR A 263 -16.65 -0.83 11.85
CA THR A 263 -17.85 -0.32 12.52
C THR A 263 -18.62 0.75 11.73
N ILE A 264 -18.31 0.95 10.44
CA ILE A 264 -19.00 1.93 9.59
C ILE A 264 -20.52 1.72 9.63
N HIS A 265 -20.97 0.47 9.53
CA HIS A 265 -22.40 0.13 9.61
C HIS A 265 -23.05 0.53 10.94
N MET A 266 -22.34 0.39 12.06
CA MET A 266 -22.85 0.83 13.37
C MET A 266 -22.93 2.35 13.47
N ARG A 267 -21.97 3.08 12.90
CA ARG A 267 -22.03 4.55 12.83
C ARG A 267 -23.19 5.01 11.96
N ILE A 268 -23.44 4.36 10.84
CA ILE A 268 -24.63 4.66 10.02
C ILE A 268 -25.91 4.39 10.82
N ALA A 269 -25.98 3.29 11.56
CA ALA A 269 -27.14 2.98 12.40
C ALA A 269 -27.37 4.06 13.49
N GLU A 270 -26.30 4.45 14.19
CA GLU A 270 -26.30 5.53 15.19
C GLU A 270 -26.80 6.85 14.60
N ALA A 271 -26.32 7.22 13.40
CA ALA A 271 -26.79 8.41 12.69
C ALA A 271 -28.29 8.35 12.38
N ILE A 272 -28.79 7.21 11.88
CA ILE A 272 -30.22 7.03 11.59
C ILE A 272 -31.05 7.15 12.88
N SER A 273 -30.60 6.55 13.98
CA SER A 273 -31.24 6.69 15.29
C SER A 273 -31.28 8.14 15.77
N ASN A 274 -30.15 8.88 15.67
CA ASN A 274 -30.12 10.31 15.99
C ASN A 274 -31.12 11.12 15.16
N LEU A 275 -31.26 10.80 13.87
CA LEU A 275 -32.23 11.46 13.00
C LEU A 275 -33.67 11.17 13.43
N GLN A 276 -33.98 9.93 13.78
CA GLN A 276 -35.30 9.52 14.25
C GLN A 276 -35.67 10.21 15.57
N GLU A 277 -34.72 10.31 16.50
CA GLU A 277 -34.91 11.01 17.79
C GLU A 277 -35.08 12.52 17.60
N ASN A 278 -34.37 13.12 16.65
CA ASN A 278 -34.44 14.56 16.38
C ASN A 278 -35.56 14.96 15.41
N LYS A 279 -36.38 14.00 14.95
CA LYS A 279 -37.38 14.20 13.88
C LYS A 279 -38.24 15.45 14.10
N ASP A 280 -38.89 15.54 15.26
CA ASP A 280 -39.84 16.64 15.53
C ASP A 280 -39.14 17.99 15.62
N SER A 281 -37.93 18.04 16.20
CA SER A 281 -37.15 19.27 16.26
C SER A 281 -36.64 19.70 14.88
N ILE A 282 -36.32 18.77 13.98
CA ILE A 282 -35.82 19.10 12.65
C ILE A 282 -37.00 19.56 11.78
N THR A 283 -38.09 18.80 11.75
CA THR A 283 -39.30 19.17 10.98
C THR A 283 -39.90 20.51 11.44
N ALA A 284 -39.77 20.90 12.71
CA ALA A 284 -40.25 22.19 13.19
C ALA A 284 -39.31 23.38 12.87
N LYS A 285 -38.04 23.12 12.57
CA LYS A 285 -37.01 24.16 12.36
C LYS A 285 -36.65 24.37 10.88
N VAL A 286 -37.04 23.42 10.02
CA VAL A 286 -36.74 23.41 8.58
C VAL A 286 -37.98 23.80 7.78
#